data_AF-A0A1C6K7I7-F1
#
_entry.id   AF-A0A1C6K7I7-F1
#
_cell.length_a   1.000
_cell.length_b   1.000
_cell.length_c   1.000
_cell.angle_alpha   90.00
_cell.angle_beta   90.00
_cell.angle_gamma   90.00
#
_symmetry.space_group_name_H-M   'P 1'
#
loop_
_entity.id
_entity.type
_entity.pdbx_description
1 polymer ?
#
loop_
_entity_poly.entity_id
_entity_poly.type
_entity_poly.pdbx_seq_one_letter_code
_entity_poly.pdbx_strand_id
1 'polypeptide(L)' 'MNNTAEIMDMGIACLIDQLGVVKAEQFIAAIKRDDFDYTVWQREYFDGMQPGDFLLKAAEYGKEHPHKGKGRRV' A
#
# COMPACT_ATOMS: atom_id res chain seq x y z
N MET A 1 -1.11 -2.08 19.75
CA MET A 1 0.11 -1.79 18.96
C MET A 1 0.59 -3.13 18.47
N ASN A 2 0.55 -3.35 17.15
CA ASN A 2 1.09 -4.60 16.62
C ASN A 2 2.62 -4.52 16.69
N ASN A 3 3.26 -5.59 17.14
CA ASN A 3 4.71 -5.62 17.17
C ASN A 3 5.25 -5.80 15.74
N THR A 4 6.51 -5.44 15.49
CA THR A 4 7.11 -5.50 14.15
C THR A 4 6.98 -6.87 13.48
N ALA A 5 7.09 -7.97 14.23
CA ALA A 5 6.92 -9.32 13.70
C ALA A 5 5.49 -9.58 13.21
N GLU A 6 4.46 -9.11 13.92
CA GLU A 6 3.07 -9.25 13.49
C GLU A 6 2.80 -8.50 12.18
N ILE A 7 3.40 -7.31 12.02
CA ILE A 7 3.30 -6.53 10.78
C ILE A 7 4.01 -7.28 9.64
N MET A 8 5.18 -7.87 9.89
CA MET A 8 5.91 -8.65 8.89
C MET A 8 5.15 -9.92 8.49
N ASP A 9 4.59 -10.66 9.45
CA ASP A 9 3.81 -11.87 9.18
C ASP A 9 2.59 -11.56 8.33
N MET A 10 1.85 -10.48 8.66
CA MET A 10 0.72 -10.01 7.85
C MET A 10 1.17 -9.60 6.43
N GLY A 11 2.31 -8.91 6.32
CA GLY A 11 2.85 -8.48 5.03
C GLY A 11 3.23 -9.66 4.14
N ILE A 12 3.96 -10.64 4.68
CA ILE A 12 4.35 -11.85 3.96
C ILE A 12 3.12 -12.65 3.54
N ALA A 13 2.13 -12.83 4.43
CA ALA A 13 0.90 -13.53 4.10
C ALA A 13 0.15 -12.87 2.93
N CYS A 14 0.04 -11.53 2.95
CA CYS A 14 -0.59 -10.77 1.87
C CYS A 14 0.16 -10.92 0.54
N LEU A 15 1.50 -10.85 0.56
CA LEU A 15 2.32 -11.03 -0.64
C LEU A 15 2.17 -12.43 -1.23
N ILE A 16 2.16 -13.47 -0.39
CA ILE A 16 1.98 -14.86 -0.84
C ILE A 16 0.59 -15.08 -1.41
N ASP A 17 -0.46 -14.55 -0.78
CA ASP A 17 -1.84 -14.67 -1.25
C ASP A 17 -2.03 -14.06 -2.66
N GLN A 18 -1.44 -12.89 -2.89
CA GLN A 18 -1.62 -12.15 -4.15
C GLN A 18 -0.65 -12.56 -5.26
N LEU A 19 0.60 -12.88 -4.93
CA LEU A 19 1.67 -13.11 -5.91
C LEU A 19 2.05 -14.59 -6.03
N GLY A 20 1.73 -15.41 -5.04
CA GLY A 20 2.29 -16.74 -4.85
C GLY A 20 3.71 -16.71 -4.29
N VAL A 21 4.15 -17.83 -3.72
CA VAL A 21 5.41 -17.94 -2.96
C VAL A 21 6.64 -17.47 -3.75
N VAL A 22 6.78 -17.92 -5.00
CA VAL A 22 7.99 -17.64 -5.81
C VAL A 22 8.10 -16.15 -6.16
N LYS A 23 6.99 -15.50 -6.55
CA LYS A 23 7.00 -14.08 -6.91
C LYS A 23 7.11 -13.18 -5.68
N ALA A 24 6.51 -13.59 -4.55
CA ALA A 24 6.66 -12.91 -3.28
C ALA A 24 8.14 -12.86 -2.84
N GLU A 25 8.86 -13.99 -2.94
CA GLU A 25 10.31 -14.02 -2.68
C GLU A 25 11.10 -13.11 -3.62
N GLN A 26 10.83 -13.16 -4.93
CA GLN A 26 11.50 -12.29 -5.91
C GLN A 26 11.28 -10.80 -5.60
N PHE A 27 10.07 -10.42 -5.19
CA PHE A 27 9.74 -9.06 -4.78
C PHE A 27 10.53 -8.63 -3.54
N ILE A 28 10.56 -9.46 -2.50
CA ILE A 28 11.32 -9.17 -1.28
C ILE A 28 12.82 -9.06 -1.58
N ALA A 29 13.35 -9.96 -2.42
CA ALA A 29 14.74 -9.93 -2.84
C ALA A 29 15.07 -8.64 -3.62
N ALA A 30 14.19 -8.19 -4.52
CA ALA A 30 14.36 -6.95 -5.26
C ALA A 30 14.40 -5.73 -4.33
N ILE A 31 13.43 -5.63 -3.40
CA ILE A 31 13.36 -4.52 -2.42
C ILE A 31 14.57 -4.48 -1.49
N LYS A 32 15.14 -5.63 -1.15
CA LYS A 32 16.32 -5.71 -0.25
C LYS A 32 17.64 -5.48 -0.96
N ARG A 33 17.74 -5.84 -2.25
CA ARG A 33 19.00 -5.81 -3.00
C ARG A 33 19.26 -4.43 -3.59
N ASP A 34 18.21 -3.83 -4.13
CA ASP A 34 18.24 -2.46 -4.60
C ASP A 34 17.70 -1.65 -3.41
N ASP A 35 18.43 -0.66 -2.90
CA ASP A 35 17.99 0.20 -1.77
C ASP A 35 16.68 0.91 -2.17
N PHE A 36 15.55 0.20 -2.02
CA PHE A 36 14.29 0.60 -2.62
C PHE A 36 13.80 1.86 -1.92
N ASP A 37 13.93 2.99 -2.62
CA ASP A 37 13.48 4.28 -2.11
C ASP A 37 11.96 4.39 -2.32
N TYR A 38 11.24 4.08 -1.25
CA TYR A 38 9.79 4.23 -1.21
C TYR A 38 9.34 5.65 -1.57
N THR A 39 10.12 6.69 -1.23
CA THR A 39 9.78 8.08 -1.53
C THR A 39 9.85 8.36 -3.01
N VAL A 40 10.88 7.84 -3.70
CA VAL A 40 11.02 7.96 -5.14
C VAL A 40 9.92 7.18 -5.85
N TRP A 41 9.72 5.91 -5.51
CA TRP A 41 8.67 5.08 -6.10
C TRP A 41 7.27 5.70 -5.92
N GLN A 42 6.98 6.21 -4.72
CA GLN A 42 5.71 6.86 -4.42
C GLN A 42 5.51 8.09 -5.31
N ARG A 43 6.55 8.92 -5.43
CA ARG A 43 6.50 10.12 -6.26
C ARG A 43 6.25 9.79 -7.72
N GLU A 44 7.03 8.86 -8.29
CA GLU A 44 6.86 8.43 -9.69
C GLU A 44 5.47 7.85 -9.95
N TYR A 45 4.93 7.07 -9.01
CA TYR A 45 3.58 6.53 -9.10
C TYR A 45 2.51 7.63 -9.18
N PHE A 46 2.64 8.70 -8.41
CA PHE A 46 1.68 9.82 -8.40
C PHE A 46 1.94 10.86 -9.49
N ASP A 47 3.18 11.04 -9.95
CA ASP A 47 3.52 11.96 -11.05
C ASP A 47 2.85 11.52 -12.37
N GLY A 48 2.56 10.21 -12.52
CA GLY A 48 1.78 9.67 -13.64
C GLY A 48 0.26 9.92 -13.56
N MET A 49 -0.24 10.52 -12.48
CA MET A 49 -1.67 10.74 -12.24
C MET A 49 -2.06 12.19 -12.56
N GLN A 50 -3.24 12.40 -13.19
CA GLN A 50 -3.67 13.77 -13.47
C GLN A 50 -3.98 14.52 -12.17
N PRO A 51 -3.70 15.84 -12.10
CA PRO A 51 -4.09 16.66 -10.96
C PRO A 51 -5.59 16.52 -10.68
N GLY A 52 -5.94 16.08 -9.47
CA GLY A 52 -7.33 15.89 -9.03
C GLY A 52 -7.87 14.45 -9.16
N ASP A 53 -7.25 13.57 -9.94
CA ASP A 53 -7.65 12.15 -10.05
C ASP A 53 -7.54 11.44 -8.71
N PHE A 54 -6.50 11.76 -7.93
CA PHE A 54 -6.34 11.22 -6.58
C PHE A 54 -7.53 11.57 -5.68
N LEU A 55 -7.98 12.82 -5.72
CA LEU A 55 -9.11 13.30 -4.92
C LEU A 55 -10.42 12.64 -5.36
N LEU A 56 -10.62 12.46 -6.66
CA LEU A 56 -11.76 11.73 -7.23
C LEU A 56 -11.78 10.28 -6.75
N LYS A 57 -10.69 9.54 -6.95
CA LYS A 57 -10.56 8.13 -6.52
C LYS A 57 -10.74 7.97 -5.00
N ALA A 58 -10.18 8.88 -4.22
CA ALA A 58 -10.35 8.87 -2.76
C ALA A 58 -11.81 9.11 -2.36
N ALA A 59 -12.50 10.02 -3.03
CA ALA A 59 -13.92 10.29 -2.80
C ALA A 59 -14.81 9.12 -3.21
N GLU A 60 -14.51 8.44 -4.31
CA GLU A 60 -15.21 7.22 -4.76
C GLU A 60 -15.03 6.08 -3.76
N TYR A 61 -13.77 5.79 -3.38
CA TYR A 61 -13.47 4.75 -2.39
C TYR A 61 -14.18 4.99 -1.05
N GLY A 62 -14.22 6.25 -0.59
CA GLY A 62 -14.92 6.62 0.65
C GLY A 62 -16.45 6.45 0.58
N LYS A 63 -17.06 6.57 -0.61
CA LYS A 63 -18.48 6.26 -0.82
C LYS A 63 -18.74 4.76 -0.75
N GLU A 64 -17.86 3.95 -1.35
CA GLU A 64 -17.97 2.49 -1.38
C GLU A 64 -17.66 1.86 -0.02
N HIS A 65 -16.78 2.47 0.77
CA HIS A 65 -16.35 2.00 2.08
C HIS A 65 -16.70 3.02 3.17
N PRO A 66 -18.00 3.22 3.48
CA PRO A 66 -18.42 4.21 4.45
C PRO A 66 -17.84 3.89 5.83
N HIS A 67 -17.09 4.85 6.37
CA HIS A 67 -16.46 4.74 7.68
C HIS A 67 -17.51 4.61 8.78
N LYS A 68 -17.53 3.48 9.49
CA LYS A 68 -18.50 3.19 10.57
C LYS A 68 -18.22 3.89 11.90
N GLY A 69 -17.08 4.57 12.03
CA GLY A 69 -16.70 5.26 13.27
C GLY A 69 -17.21 6.71 13.34
N LYS A 70 -17.28 7.24 14.56
CA LYS A 70 -17.68 8.63 14.86
C LYS A 70 -16.57 9.64 14.55
N GLY A 71 -16.10 9.66 13.30
CA GLY A 71 -15.15 10.66 12.82
C GLY A 71 -15.85 12.01 12.73
N ARG A 72 -15.51 12.95 13.63
CA ARG A 72 -15.99 14.33 13.54
C ARG A 72 -15.08 15.05 12.54
N ARG A 73 -15.61 15.52 11.41
CA ARG A 73 -14.89 16.49 10.56
C ARG A 73 -14.71 17.75 11.39
N VAL A 74 -13.46 18.07 11.73
CA VAL A 74 -13.04 19.35 12.31
C VAL A 74 -12.67 20.32 11.21
#